data_AF-A0A3B9M5X5-F1
#
_entry.id   AF-A0A3B9M5X5-F1
#
_cell.length_a   1.000
_cell.length_b   1.000
_cell.length_c   1.000
_cell.angle_alpha   90.00
_cell.angle_beta   90.00
_cell.angle_gamma   90.00
#
_symmetry.space_group_name_H-M   'P 1'
#
loop_
_entity.id
_entity.type
_entity.pdbx_description
1 polymer ?
#
loop_
_entity_poly.entity_id
_entity_poly.type
_entity_poly.pdbx_seq_one_letter_code
_entity_poly.pdbx_strand_id
1 'polypeptide(L)'
;MPVMLPTVIRNLFGGPATRMYPVQVRDPFEGARGHIEFNDDKCILCGNCARRCPAAAIEINKEKNELVFYPARCIICFVCVEACNKDAVIASNKWRTPYYTKPVEVHVAKGKKEKAKKE
;
A
#
# COMPACT_ATOMS: atom_id res chain seq x y z
N MET A 1 18.25 34.55 -29.51
CA MET A 1 19.01 33.51 -28.77
C MET A 1 19.84 33.97 -27.54
N PRO A 2 19.92 35.25 -27.09
CA PRO A 2 20.76 35.59 -25.93
C PRO A 2 20.12 35.29 -24.55
N VAL A 3 18.80 35.05 -24.50
CA VAL A 3 18.05 34.89 -23.23
C VAL A 3 18.31 33.54 -22.54
N MET A 4 18.78 32.51 -23.27
CA MET A 4 19.07 31.19 -22.70
C MET A 4 20.47 31.04 -22.13
N LEU A 5 21.42 31.91 -22.51
CA LEU A 5 22.82 31.77 -22.13
C LEU A 5 23.05 31.81 -20.60
N PRO A 6 22.38 32.70 -19.82
CA PRO A 6 22.47 32.68 -18.37
C PRO A 6 21.96 31.37 -17.74
N THR A 7 20.90 30.80 -18.29
CA THR A 7 20.32 29.53 -17.83
C THR A 7 21.26 28.36 -18.12
N VAL A 8 21.91 28.35 -19.29
CA VAL A 8 22.89 27.32 -19.67
C VAL A 8 24.10 27.37 -18.72
N ILE A 9 24.64 28.56 -18.45
CA ILE A 9 25.76 28.73 -17.52
C ILE A 9 25.34 28.28 -16.10
N ARG A 10 24.18 28.71 -15.61
CA ARG A 10 23.68 28.32 -14.28
C ARG A 10 23.51 26.80 -14.15
N ASN A 11 22.99 26.13 -15.17
CA ASN A 11 22.78 24.68 -15.14
C ASN A 11 24.10 23.90 -15.27
N LEU A 12 25.08 24.41 -16.02
CA LEU A 12 26.39 23.78 -16.15
C LEU A 12 27.13 23.71 -14.80
N PHE A 13 27.05 24.78 -14.00
CA PHE A 13 27.69 24.86 -12.69
C PHE A 13 26.80 24.39 -11.52
N GLY A 14 25.48 24.31 -11.71
CA GLY A 14 24.52 23.92 -10.67
C GLY A 14 24.44 22.41 -10.39
N GLY A 15 25.15 21.59 -11.16
CA GLY A 15 25.11 20.13 -11.06
C GLY A 15 23.77 19.53 -11.54
N PRO A 16 23.70 18.20 -11.67
CA PRO A 16 22.48 17.53 -12.11
C PRO A 16 21.43 17.56 -11.00
N ALA A 17 20.19 17.88 -11.37
CA ALA A 17 19.02 17.74 -10.47
C ALA A 17 18.62 16.28 -10.22
N THR A 18 19.25 15.32 -10.92
CA THR A 18 18.95 13.89 -10.84
C THR A 18 19.64 13.24 -9.65
N ARG A 19 19.03 12.18 -9.10
CA ARG A 19 19.68 11.26 -8.16
C ARG A 19 20.07 9.99 -8.90
N MET A 20 21.18 9.37 -8.50
CA MET A 20 21.65 8.13 -9.12
C MET A 20 20.88 6.92 -8.56
N TYR A 21 19.67 6.64 -9.04
CA TYR A 21 19.02 5.36 -8.78
C TYR A 21 19.77 4.23 -9.52
N PRO A 22 20.06 3.07 -8.92
CA PRO A 22 19.63 2.58 -7.60
C PRO A 22 20.60 2.87 -6.43
N VAL A 23 21.73 3.55 -6.65
CA VAL A 23 22.76 3.80 -5.63
C VAL A 23 22.27 4.77 -4.54
N GLN A 24 21.53 5.81 -4.93
CA GLN A 24 20.93 6.80 -4.05
C GLN A 24 19.40 6.76 -4.20
N VAL A 25 18.74 6.04 -3.30
CA VAL A 25 17.27 5.97 -3.24
C VAL A 25 16.73 7.12 -2.40
N ARG A 26 15.62 7.72 -2.83
CA ARG A 26 14.92 8.76 -2.04
C ARG A 26 14.03 8.07 -1.01
N ASP A 27 14.15 8.48 0.25
CA ASP A 27 13.19 8.06 1.27
C ASP A 27 11.77 8.56 0.98
N PRO A 28 10.74 7.75 1.26
CA PRO A 28 9.35 8.19 1.19
C PRO A 28 9.11 9.42 2.06
N PHE A 29 8.26 10.33 1.58
CA PHE A 29 7.82 11.48 2.36
C PHE A 29 6.71 11.07 3.34
N GLU A 30 6.44 11.92 4.33
CA GLU A 30 5.42 11.65 5.33
C GLU A 30 4.02 11.57 4.69
N GLY A 31 3.27 10.52 4.99
CA GLY A 31 1.97 10.25 4.35
C GLY A 31 2.04 9.72 2.92
N ALA A 32 3.24 9.37 2.41
CA ALA A 32 3.36 8.68 1.14
C ALA A 32 2.57 7.35 1.16
N ARG A 33 1.73 7.14 0.15
CA ARG A 33 0.95 5.92 0.01
C ARG A 33 1.82 4.80 -0.57
N GLY A 34 2.37 3.97 0.31
CA GLY A 34 3.05 2.74 -0.06
C GLY A 34 2.09 1.57 -0.11
N HIS A 35 2.58 0.36 0.08
CA HIS A 35 1.77 -0.84 -0.09
C HIS A 35 0.89 -1.19 1.12
N ILE A 36 -0.05 -2.10 0.91
CA ILE A 36 -0.91 -2.61 1.98
C ILE A 36 -0.28 -3.83 2.63
N GLU A 37 -0.27 -3.83 3.95
CA GLU A 37 0.13 -4.93 4.83
C GLU A 37 -1.08 -5.33 5.69
N PHE A 38 -1.12 -6.58 6.17
CA PHE A 38 -2.22 -7.10 6.97
C PHE A 38 -1.70 -7.63 8.32
N ASN A 39 -2.46 -7.36 9.38
CA ASN A 39 -2.25 -7.93 10.70
C ASN A 39 -3.30 -9.01 10.96
N ASP A 40 -2.86 -10.25 10.90
CA ASP A 40 -3.68 -11.46 11.05
C ASP A 40 -4.32 -11.58 12.43
N ASP A 41 -3.64 -11.11 13.48
CA ASP A 41 -4.11 -11.21 14.87
C ASP A 41 -5.29 -10.27 15.16
N LYS A 42 -5.37 -9.15 14.42
CA LYS A 42 -6.47 -8.17 14.54
C LYS A 42 -7.61 -8.44 13.57
N CYS A 43 -7.38 -9.20 12.51
CA CYS A 43 -8.39 -9.46 11.50
C CYS A 43 -9.51 -10.34 12.04
N ILE A 44 -10.77 -9.89 11.92
CA ILE A 44 -11.98 -10.61 12.35
C ILE A 44 -12.84 -11.11 11.17
N LEU A 45 -12.30 -11.06 9.94
CA LEU A 45 -13.00 -11.43 8.69
C LEU A 45 -14.40 -10.79 8.56
N CYS A 46 -14.51 -9.50 8.88
CA CYS A 46 -15.76 -8.75 8.70
C CYS A 46 -16.09 -8.50 7.21
N GLY A 47 -15.07 -8.48 6.34
CA GLY A 47 -15.21 -8.27 4.89
C GLY A 47 -15.51 -6.84 4.45
N ASN A 48 -15.41 -5.84 5.35
CA ASN A 48 -15.57 -4.43 4.97
C ASN A 48 -14.52 -3.98 3.95
N CYS A 49 -13.26 -4.39 4.14
CA CYS A 49 -12.16 -4.08 3.23
C CYS A 49 -12.40 -4.60 1.80
N ALA A 50 -12.89 -5.84 1.67
CA ALA A 50 -13.24 -6.44 0.37
C ALA A 50 -14.39 -5.68 -0.30
N ARG A 51 -15.47 -5.38 0.43
CA ARG A 51 -16.65 -4.67 -0.11
C ARG A 51 -16.34 -3.25 -0.58
N ARG A 52 -15.42 -2.55 0.09
CA ARG A 52 -15.05 -1.18 -0.28
C ARG A 52 -13.91 -1.10 -1.31
N CYS A 53 -13.30 -2.23 -1.69
CA CYS A 53 -12.17 -2.21 -2.61
C CYS A 53 -12.65 -1.92 -4.05
N PRO A 54 -12.30 -0.78 -4.66
CA PRO A 54 -12.74 -0.45 -6.02
C PRO A 54 -12.12 -1.36 -7.09
N ALA A 55 -10.98 -1.98 -6.79
CA ALA A 55 -10.22 -2.83 -7.71
C ALA A 55 -10.42 -4.33 -7.47
N ALA A 56 -11.31 -4.73 -6.56
CA ALA A 56 -11.55 -6.13 -6.19
C ALA A 56 -10.24 -6.91 -5.90
N ALA A 57 -9.33 -6.26 -5.17
CA ALA A 57 -8.00 -6.80 -4.83
C ALA A 57 -8.01 -7.65 -3.55
N ILE A 58 -9.11 -7.70 -2.81
CA ILE A 58 -9.24 -8.43 -1.55
C ILE A 58 -10.45 -9.37 -1.65
N GLU A 59 -10.24 -10.64 -1.37
CA GLU A 59 -11.27 -11.67 -1.25
C GLU A 59 -11.26 -12.26 0.16
N ILE A 60 -12.43 -12.70 0.63
CA ILE A 60 -12.61 -13.21 2.00
C ILE A 60 -13.20 -14.60 1.94
N ASN A 61 -12.48 -15.57 2.47
CA ASN A 61 -12.94 -16.94 2.64
C ASN A 61 -13.20 -17.23 4.12
N LYS A 62 -14.48 -17.23 4.50
CA LYS A 62 -14.89 -17.47 5.90
C LYS A 62 -14.79 -18.95 6.32
N GLU A 63 -14.84 -19.87 5.37
CA GLU A 63 -14.76 -21.31 5.67
C GLU A 63 -13.33 -21.68 6.08
N LYS A 64 -12.34 -21.10 5.39
CA LYS A 64 -10.91 -21.32 5.66
C LYS A 64 -10.29 -20.31 6.62
N ASN A 65 -11.05 -19.32 7.07
CA ASN A 65 -10.56 -18.16 7.81
C ASN A 65 -9.42 -17.39 7.10
N GLU A 66 -9.51 -17.27 5.77
CA GLU A 66 -8.48 -16.66 4.94
C GLU A 66 -8.95 -15.32 4.35
N LEU A 67 -8.03 -14.36 4.32
CA LEU A 67 -8.11 -13.15 3.50
C LEU A 67 -7.10 -13.31 2.37
N VAL A 68 -7.59 -13.29 1.13
CA VAL A 68 -6.75 -13.38 -0.06
C VAL A 68 -6.56 -11.98 -0.62
N PHE A 69 -5.31 -11.57 -0.77
CA PHE A 69 -4.94 -10.27 -1.33
C PHE A 69 -4.20 -10.45 -2.65
N TYR A 70 -4.56 -9.64 -3.64
CA TYR A 70 -3.95 -9.59 -4.96
C TYR A 70 -3.18 -8.27 -5.12
N PRO A 71 -1.89 -8.21 -4.75
CA PRO A 71 -1.09 -6.99 -4.85
C PRO A 71 -1.11 -6.36 -6.24
N ALA A 72 -1.09 -7.18 -7.29
CA ALA A 72 -1.10 -6.73 -8.69
C ALA A 72 -2.42 -6.05 -9.13
N ARG A 73 -3.52 -6.20 -8.36
CA ARG A 73 -4.79 -5.49 -8.60
C ARG A 73 -4.91 -4.21 -7.75
N CYS A 74 -4.08 -4.05 -6.73
CA CYS A 74 -4.23 -2.95 -5.78
C CYS A 74 -3.83 -1.61 -6.41
N ILE A 75 -4.72 -0.62 -6.36
CA ILE A 75 -4.49 0.75 -6.83
C ILE A 75 -4.03 1.72 -5.72
N ILE A 76 -3.73 1.20 -4.52
CA ILE A 76 -3.17 1.98 -3.40
C ILE A 76 -4.04 3.20 -3.02
N CYS A 77 -5.36 3.00 -2.99
CA CYS A 77 -6.32 4.06 -2.64
C CYS A 77 -6.52 4.25 -1.13
N PHE A 78 -6.08 3.29 -0.30
CA PHE A 78 -6.22 3.26 1.17
C PHE A 78 -7.65 3.20 1.73
N VAL A 79 -8.66 3.06 0.87
CA VAL A 79 -10.06 2.89 1.30
C VAL A 79 -10.24 1.67 2.21
N CYS A 80 -9.46 0.59 2.00
CA CYS A 80 -9.50 -0.60 2.86
C CYS A 80 -8.93 -0.36 4.27
N VAL A 81 -7.96 0.55 4.40
CA VAL A 81 -7.36 0.96 5.69
C VAL A 81 -8.40 1.73 6.49
N GLU A 82 -9.01 2.74 5.88
CA GLU A 82 -10.07 3.54 6.50
C GLU A 82 -11.34 2.73 6.82
N ALA A 83 -11.60 1.65 6.07
CA ALA A 83 -12.74 0.78 6.30
C ALA A 83 -12.56 -0.21 7.46
N CYS A 84 -11.32 -0.40 7.93
CA CYS A 84 -11.01 -1.44 8.89
C CYS A 84 -11.24 -0.96 10.32
N ASN A 85 -12.37 -1.32 10.91
CA ASN A 85 -12.69 -0.96 12.31
C ASN A 85 -11.76 -1.58 13.38
N LYS A 86 -10.87 -2.50 12.99
CA LYS A 86 -9.95 -3.19 13.90
C LYS A 86 -8.48 -2.87 13.59
N ASP A 87 -8.22 -1.92 12.69
CA ASP A 87 -6.86 -1.53 12.27
C ASP A 87 -5.99 -2.74 11.86
N ALA A 88 -6.62 -3.73 11.23
CA ALA A 88 -5.98 -4.93 10.74
C ALA A 88 -5.37 -4.74 9.34
N VAL A 89 -5.74 -3.67 8.63
CA VAL A 89 -5.20 -3.32 7.32
C VAL A 89 -4.30 -2.11 7.53
N ILE A 90 -3.01 -2.25 7.20
CA ILE A 90 -1.96 -1.28 7.51
C ILE A 90 -1.46 -0.63 6.21
N ALA A 91 -1.35 0.70 6.23
CA ALA A 91 -0.70 1.48 5.19
C ALA A 91 0.81 1.50 5.42
N SER A 92 1.57 0.82 4.57
CA SER A 92 3.02 0.93 4.54
C SER A 92 3.43 2.22 3.85
N ASN A 93 4.55 2.81 4.26
CA ASN A 93 5.17 3.95 3.57
C ASN A 93 6.17 3.50 2.48
N LYS A 94 6.40 2.19 2.34
CA LYS A 94 7.33 1.63 1.36
C LYS A 94 6.58 1.13 0.11
N TRP A 95 7.17 1.34 -1.06
CA TRP A 95 6.70 0.73 -2.31
C TRP A 95 7.04 -0.76 -2.35
N ARG A 96 6.23 -1.55 -3.06
CA ARG A 96 6.56 -2.96 -3.33
C ARG A 96 7.72 -3.03 -4.33
N THR A 97 8.54 -4.06 -4.19
CA THR A 97 9.54 -4.40 -5.20
C THR A 97 8.86 -4.89 -6.49
N PRO A 98 9.51 -4.74 -7.65
CA PRO A 98 8.98 -5.28 -8.90
C PRO A 98 8.85 -6.81 -8.80
N TYR A 99 7.78 -7.35 -9.38
CA TYR A 99 7.52 -8.79 -9.46
C TYR A 99 7.73 -9.31 -10.88
N TYR A 100 8.27 -10.53 -11.01
CA TYR A 100 8.30 -11.25 -12.29
C TYR A 100 7.00 -12.01 -12.57
N THR A 101 6.29 -12.42 -11.51
CA THR A 101 5.01 -13.12 -11.57
C THR A 101 3.96 -12.34 -10.78
N LYS A 102 2.67 -12.62 -10.98
CA LYS A 102 1.60 -11.96 -10.20
C LYS A 102 1.42 -12.70 -8.87
N PRO A 103 1.88 -12.15 -7.73
CA PRO A 103 1.74 -12.83 -6.45
C PRO A 103 0.29 -12.81 -5.98
N VAL A 104 -0.05 -13.83 -5.19
CA VAL A 104 -1.29 -13.89 -4.40
C VAL A 104 -0.87 -14.11 -2.95
N GLU A 105 -1.30 -13.22 -2.08
CA GLU A 105 -1.00 -13.31 -0.64
C GLU A 105 -2.21 -13.88 0.09
N VAL A 106 -2.00 -14.88 0.93
CA VAL A 106 -3.03 -15.49 1.75
C VAL A 106 -2.71 -15.23 3.21
N HIS A 107 -3.64 -14.58 3.90
CA HIS A 107 -3.53 -14.11 5.28
C HIS A 107 -4.55 -14.85 6.14
N VAL A 108 -4.12 -15.53 7.22
CA VAL A 108 -5.01 -16.37 8.04
C VAL A 108 -5.43 -15.59 9.27
N ALA A 109 -6.71 -15.23 9.36
CA ALA A 109 -7.21 -14.39 10.42
C ALA A 109 -7.32 -15.14 11.76
N LYS A 110 -6.77 -14.54 12.83
CA LYS A 110 -6.78 -15.08 14.20
C LYS A 110 -7.59 -14.22 15.17
N GLY A 111 -8.10 -13.07 14.73
CA GLY A 111 -8.86 -12.15 15.58
C GLY A 111 -10.21 -12.72 16.01
N LYS A 112 -10.53 -12.61 17.30
CA LYS A 112 -11.83 -12.99 17.84
C LYS A 112 -12.86 -11.88 17.60
N LYS A 113 -14.05 -12.23 17.14
CA LYS A 113 -15.19 -11.30 17.15
C LYS A 113 -15.64 -11.10 18.60
N GLU A 114 -15.44 -9.90 19.14
CA GLU A 114 -16.13 -9.50 20.36
C GLU A 114 -17.63 -9.50 20.07
N LYS A 115 -18.38 -10.39 20.74
CA LYS A 115 -19.84 -10.39 20.66
C LYS A 115 -20.32 -9.07 21.25
N ALA A 116 -20.97 -8.23 20.44
CA ALA A 116 -21.62 -7.03 20.92
C ALA A 116 -22.61 -7.41 22.03
N LYS A 117 -22.36 -6.95 23.25
CA LYS A 117 -23.38 -6.91 24.31
C LYS A 117 -24.54 -6.08 23.75
N LYS A 118 -25.65 -6.73 23.42
CA LYS A 118 -26.95 -6.09 23.28
C LYS A 118 -27.43 -5.82 24.71
N GLU A 119 -27.39 -4.57 25.14
CA GLU A 119 -28.27 -4.04 26.19
C GLU A 119 -29.51 -3.46 25.52
#